data_AF-A0A971UBE9-F1
#
_entry.id   AF-A0A971UBE9-F1
#
_cell.length_a   1.000
_cell.length_b   1.000
_cell.length_c   1.000
_cell.angle_alpha   90.00
_cell.angle_beta   90.00
_cell.angle_gamma   90.00
#
_symmetry.space_group_name_H-M   'P 1'
#
loop_
_entity.id
_entity.type
_entity.pdbx_description
1 polymer ?
#
loop_
_entity_poly.entity_id
_entity_poly.type
_entity_poly.pdbx_seq_one_letter_code
_entity_poly.pdbx_strand_id
1 'polypeptide(L)' 'MTDEVKQSSTEDKIRDFAARVEKLRQMGGAKTVAKQRDGGKLTARERLDVLFDPGTFQEAQLFVKHHATLFGMEKKE' A
#
# COMPACT_ATOMS: atom_id res chain seq x y z
N MET A 1 -2.27 -3.79 -34.23
CA MET A 1 -1.38 -4.68 -33.45
C MET A 1 -2.08 -4.90 -32.13
N THR A 2 -2.84 -5.98 -32.03
CA THR A 2 -3.56 -6.34 -30.80
C THR A 2 -2.54 -7.02 -29.89
N ASP A 3 -2.13 -6.33 -28.83
CA ASP A 3 -1.37 -6.97 -27.77
C ASP A 3 -2.23 -8.11 -27.20
N GLU A 4 -1.77 -9.34 -27.40
CA GLU A 4 -2.38 -10.54 -26.83
C GLU A 4 -2.38 -10.39 -25.31
N VAL A 5 -3.56 -10.14 -24.74
CA VAL A 5 -3.75 -10.18 -23.29
C VAL A 5 -3.56 -11.62 -22.85
N LYS A 6 -2.32 -11.97 -22.48
CA LYS A 6 -2.00 -13.25 -21.87
C LYS A 6 -2.82 -13.38 -20.58
N GLN A 7 -3.91 -14.16 -20.63
CA GLN A 7 -4.75 -14.38 -19.45
C GLN A 7 -3.91 -15.09 -18.39
N SER A 8 -3.55 -14.37 -17.32
CA SER A 8 -2.86 -14.98 -16.19
C SER A 8 -3.78 -15.94 -15.44
N SER A 9 -3.20 -17.01 -14.90
CA SER A 9 -3.96 -17.99 -14.14
C SER A 9 -4.55 -17.35 -12.86
N THR A 10 -5.57 -17.99 -12.27
CA THR A 10 -6.11 -17.56 -10.98
C THR A 10 -5.02 -17.49 -9.91
N GLU A 11 -4.10 -18.47 -9.92
CA GLU A 11 -2.97 -18.49 -8.99
C GLU A 11 -2.06 -17.27 -9.17
N ASP A 12 -1.74 -16.91 -10.41
CA ASP A 12 -0.91 -15.74 -10.70
C ASP A 12 -1.58 -14.44 -10.21
N LYS A 13 -2.91 -14.33 -10.36
CA LYS A 13 -3.68 -13.16 -9.88
C LYS A 13 -3.67 -13.07 -8.36
N ILE A 14 -3.79 -14.20 -7.66
CA ILE A 14 -3.71 -14.25 -6.19
C ILE A 14 -2.31 -13.82 -5.72
N ARG A 15 -1.26 -14.32 -6.38
CA ARG A 15 0.13 -13.97 -6.07
C ARG A 15 0.41 -12.49 -6.28
N ASP A 16 -0.05 -11.93 -7.40
CA ASP A 16 0.04 -10.50 -7.70
C ASP A 16 -0.74 -9.64 -6.70
N PHE A 17 -1.97 -10.05 -6.33
CA PHE A 17 -2.73 -9.40 -5.27
C PHE A 17 -1.96 -9.35 -3.95
N ALA A 18 -1.46 -10.49 -3.47
CA ALA A 18 -0.69 -10.56 -2.23
C ALA A 18 0.55 -9.66 -2.28
N ALA A 19 1.30 -9.68 -3.39
CA ALA A 19 2.48 -8.82 -3.58
C ALA A 19 2.14 -7.33 -3.51
N ARG A 20 1.03 -6.89 -4.12
CA ARG A 20 0.59 -5.48 -4.06
C ARG A 20 0.15 -5.08 -2.65
N VAL A 21 -0.55 -5.96 -1.92
CA VAL A 21 -0.93 -5.72 -0.52
C VAL A 21 0.31 -5.53 0.34
N GLU A 22 1.30 -6.41 0.21
CA GLU A 22 2.55 -6.31 0.98
C GLU A 22 3.33 -5.04 0.63
N LYS A 23 3.40 -4.65 -0.65
CA LYS A 23 4.00 -3.37 -1.05
C LYS A 23 3.32 -2.18 -0.37
N LEU A 24 1.99 -2.13 -0.37
CA LEU A 24 1.22 -1.02 0.22
C LEU A 24 1.34 -0.97 1.75
N ARG A 25 1.47 -2.13 2.41
CA ARG A 25 1.70 -2.22 3.86
C ARG A 25 3.04 -1.60 4.30
N GLN A 26 4.01 -1.50 3.39
CA GLN A 26 5.29 -0.83 3.65
C GLN A 26 5.18 0.71 3.72
N MET A 27 4.00 1.28 3.46
CA MET A 27 3.75 2.74 3.49
C MET A 27 4.74 3.49 2.58
N GLY A 28 5.35 4.59 3.04
CA GLY A 28 6.37 5.35 2.32
C GLY A 28 7.75 4.68 2.27
N GLY A 29 7.84 3.37 2.50
CA GLY A 29 9.06 2.58 2.49
C GLY A 29 9.91 2.67 3.76
N ALA A 30 10.88 1.76 3.89
CA ALA A 30 11.70 1.58 5.09
C ALA A 30 12.38 2.86 5.59
N LYS A 31 12.90 3.69 4.67
CA LYS A 31 13.55 4.97 5.02
C LYS A 31 12.60 5.94 5.71
N THR A 32 11.37 6.04 5.21
CA THR A 32 10.36 6.95 5.78
C THR A 32 9.82 6.44 7.11
N VAL A 33 9.64 5.11 7.23
CA VAL A 33 9.26 4.46 8.48
C VAL A 33 10.32 4.68 9.56
N ALA A 34 11.58 4.42 9.25
CA ALA A 34 12.71 4.69 10.15
C ALA A 34 12.71 6.15 10.61
N LYS A 35 12.61 7.11 9.68
CA LYS A 35 12.52 8.54 10.02
C LYS A 35 11.40 8.89 11.00
N GLN A 36 10.23 8.23 10.92
CA GLN A 36 9.15 8.46 11.90
C GLN A 36 9.54 7.93 13.28
N ARG A 37 10.02 6.68 13.34
CA ARG A 37 10.43 6.02 14.59
C ARG A 37 11.59 6.75 15.27
N ASP A 38 12.61 7.14 14.51
CA ASP A 38 13.77 7.91 15.00
C ASP A 38 13.35 9.26 15.57
N GLY A 39 12.26 9.84 15.05
CA GLY A 39 11.64 11.05 15.57
C GLY A 39 10.73 10.81 16.79
N GLY A 40 10.75 9.63 17.40
CA GLY A 40 9.91 9.26 18.54
C GLY A 40 8.43 9.09 18.20
N LYS A 41 8.08 8.93 16.91
CA LYS A 41 6.70 8.82 16.46
C LYS A 41 6.38 7.43 15.95
N LEU A 42 5.17 6.98 16.29
CA LEU A 42 4.55 5.84 15.64
C LEU A 42 4.15 6.21 14.21
N THR A 43 4.27 5.25 13.31
CA THR A 43 3.70 5.27 11.96
C THR A 43 2.17 5.22 12.01
N ALA A 44 1.51 5.46 10.88
CA ALA A 44 0.06 5.42 10.81
C ALA A 44 -0.49 4.04 11.22
N ARG A 45 0.11 2.94 10.74
CA ARG A 45 -0.33 1.57 11.08
C ARG A 45 -0.08 1.22 12.54
N GLU A 46 1.09 1.56 13.09
CA GLU A 46 1.38 1.32 14.51
C GLU A 46 0.40 2.05 15.45
N ARG A 47 -0.11 3.22 15.04
CA ARG A 47 -1.15 3.92 15.82
C ARG A 47 -2.48 3.17 15.79
N LEU A 48 -2.83 2.54 14.67
CA LEU A 48 -4.02 1.69 14.58
C LEU A 48 -3.87 0.47 15.50
N ASP A 49 -2.70 -0.15 15.51
CA ASP A 49 -2.41 -1.32 16.37
C ASP A 49 -2.51 -1.00 17.87
N VAL A 50 -2.22 0.25 18.27
CA VAL A 50 -2.39 0.71 19.65
C VAL A 50 -3.85 1.05 19.98
N LEU A 51 -4.61 1.54 18.99
CA LEU A 51 -5.97 2.04 19.18
C LEU A 51 -7.01 0.92 19.19
N PHE A 52 -6.84 -0.10 18.34
CA PHE A 52 -7.82 -1.18 18.15
C PHE A 52 -7.38 -2.46 18.85
N ASP A 53 -8.37 -3.24 19.29
CA ASP A 53 -8.10 -4.58 19.79
C ASP A 53 -7.43 -5.43 18.70
N PRO A 54 -6.43 -6.27 19.04
CA PRO A 54 -5.71 -7.07 18.06
C PRO A 54 -6.64 -7.89 17.17
N GLY A 55 -6.47 -7.76 15.85
CA GLY A 55 -7.25 -8.50 14.85
C GLY A 55 -8.65 -7.95 14.55
N THR A 56 -9.05 -6.82 15.15
CA THR A 56 -10.38 -6.22 14.91
C THR A 56 -10.41 -5.19 13.79
N PHE A 57 -9.28 -4.55 13.48
CA PHE A 57 -9.21 -3.53 12.44
C PHE A 57 -9.40 -4.13 11.04
N GLN A 58 -10.39 -3.62 10.31
CA GLN A 58 -10.71 -4.00 8.93
C GLN A 58 -10.37 -2.82 8.00
N GLU A 59 -9.37 -2.98 7.15
CA GLU A 59 -8.91 -1.91 6.26
C GLU A 59 -9.79 -1.82 5.01
N ALA A 60 -10.33 -0.63 4.75
CA ALA A 60 -11.04 -0.31 3.51
C ALA A 60 -10.16 0.55 2.60
N GLN A 61 -10.42 0.48 1.29
CA GLN A 61 -9.80 1.37 0.29
C GLN A 61 -8.26 1.29 0.19
N LEU A 62 -7.66 0.13 0.51
CA LEU A 62 -6.20 -0.09 0.48
C LEU A 62 -5.52 0.32 -0.83
N PHE A 63 -6.18 0.15 -1.98
CA PHE A 63 -5.62 0.43 -3.31
C PHE A 63 -5.96 1.81 -3.87
N VAL A 64 -6.59 2.69 -3.09
CA VAL A 64 -6.94 4.04 -3.56
C VAL A 64 -5.68 4.82 -3.92
N LYS A 65 -5.71 5.46 -5.09
CA LYS A 65 -4.70 6.41 -5.57
C LYS A 65 -5.37 7.73 -5.91
N HIS A 66 -4.62 8.82 -5.84
CA HIS A 66 -5.15 10.11 -6.28
C HIS A 66 -5.27 10.15 -7.81
N HIS A 67 -6.18 10.97 -8.34
CA HIS A 67 -6.31 11.23 -9.78
C HIS A 67 -5.73 12.59 -10.20
N ALA A 68 -4.95 13.23 -9.32
CA ALA A 68 -4.38 14.55 -9.59
C ALA A 68 -3.33 14.49 -10.71
N THR A 69 -3.44 15.39 -11.67
CA THR A 69 -2.54 15.52 -12.83
C THR A 69 -1.79 16.85 -12.86
N LEU A 70 -2.11 17.78 -11.95
CA LEU A 70 -1.46 19.08 -11.86
C LEU A 70 -0.16 18.99 -11.06
N PHE A 71 0.79 19.88 -11.35
CA PHE A 71 2.04 20.06 -10.59
C PHE A 71 2.96 18.83 -10.51
N GLY A 72 2.95 17.96 -11.54
CA GLY A 72 3.80 16.77 -11.56
C GLY A 72 3.31 15.64 -10.64
N MET A 73 2.07 15.74 -10.16
CA MET A 73 1.50 14.76 -9.24
C MET A 73 1.20 13.42 -9.91
N GLU A 74 1.08 13.36 -11.24
CA GLU A 74 0.69 12.14 -11.97
C GLU A 74 1.63 10.95 -11.75
N LYS A 75 2.89 11.21 -11.35
CA LYS A 75 3.91 10.19 -11.07
C LYS A 75 4.06 9.86 -9.59
N LYS A 76 3.30 10.53 -8.73
CA LYS A 76 3.39 10.38 -7.28
C LYS A 76 2.49 9.22 -6.85
N GLU A 77 3.07 8.26 -6.15
CA GLU A 77 2.33 7.22 -5.41
C GLU A 77 2.19 7.60 -3.94
#